data_AF-A0A3P7N8U4-F1
#
_entry.id   AF-A0A3P7N8U4-F1
#
_cell.length_a   1.000
_cell.length_b   1.000
_cell.length_c   1.000
_cell.angle_alpha   90.00
_cell.angle_beta   90.00
_cell.angle_gamma   90.00
#
_symmetry.space_group_name_H-M   'P 1'
#
loop_
_entity.id
_entity.type
_entity.pdbx_description
1 polymer ?
#
loop_
_entity_poly.entity_id
_entity_poly.type
_entity_poly.pdbx_seq_one_letter_code
_entity_poly.pdbx_strand_id
1 'polypeptide(L)'
;MIYAIPVPVWSGVNIAGISLAKVSREVGKEEEAASWQAALHREVIDSAYKIIKLKGYTCWGIGLSVAAIAKGVIRNSHKVYALSVNVKLSTYKA
;
A
#
# COMPACT_ATOMS: atom_id res chain seq x y z
N MET A 1 11.33 -10.35 -14.44
CA MET A 1 10.59 -10.05 -13.19
C MET A 1 11.07 -8.68 -12.74
N ILE A 2 10.19 -7.68 -12.71
CA ILE A 2 10.57 -6.34 -12.24
C ILE A 2 10.69 -6.46 -10.71
N TYR A 3 11.89 -6.26 -10.16
CA TYR A 3 12.12 -6.21 -8.72
C TYR A 3 11.56 -4.88 -8.19
N ALA A 4 10.25 -4.84 -7.91
CA ALA A 4 9.64 -3.71 -7.21
C ALA A 4 9.58 -4.05 -5.72
N ILE A 5 10.34 -3.32 -4.91
CA ILE A 5 10.26 -3.39 -3.45
C ILE A 5 9.14 -2.43 -3.02
N PRO A 6 8.05 -2.90 -2.40
CA PRO A 6 6.99 -2.01 -1.95
C PRO A 6 7.51 -1.10 -0.84
N VAL A 7 7.18 0.19 -0.89
CA VAL A 7 7.57 1.18 0.13
C VAL A 7 6.34 1.63 0.90
N PRO A 8 6.29 1.47 2.23
CA PRO A 8 5.19 1.97 3.05
C PRO A 8 5.34 3.48 3.27
N VAL A 9 4.33 4.27 2.88
CA VAL A 9 4.34 5.73 3.04
C VAL A 9 3.71 6.14 4.37
N TRP A 10 4.47 5.99 5.47
CA TRP A 10 3.97 6.23 6.85
C TRP A 10 3.50 7.65 7.10
N SER A 11 4.08 8.64 6.42
CA SER A 11 3.67 10.04 6.53
C SER A 11 2.22 10.29 6.08
N GLY A 12 1.68 9.45 5.19
CA GLY A 12 0.30 9.54 4.70
C GLY A 12 -0.72 8.76 5.54
N VAL A 13 -0.28 7.93 6.48
CA VAL A 13 -1.18 7.06 7.26
C VAL A 13 -1.91 7.88 8.31
N ASN A 14 -3.24 7.82 8.26
CA ASN A 14 -4.12 8.61 9.10
C ASN A 14 -5.42 7.87 9.43
N ILE A 15 -6.05 8.27 10.53
CA ILE A 15 -7.41 7.88 10.90
C ILE A 15 -8.22 9.16 11.08
N ALA A 16 -9.34 9.29 10.36
CA ALA A 16 -10.17 10.50 10.34
C ALA A 16 -9.37 11.80 10.08
N GLY A 17 -8.31 11.74 9.26
CA GLY A 17 -7.44 12.88 8.95
C GLY A 17 -6.34 13.17 9.99
N ILE A 18 -6.32 12.46 11.11
CA ILE A 18 -5.27 12.59 12.13
C ILE A 18 -4.13 11.63 11.79
N SER A 19 -2.93 12.17 11.61
CA SER A 19 -1.73 11.38 11.31
C SER A 19 -1.34 10.48 12.49
N LEU A 20 -1.10 9.20 12.21
CA LEU A 20 -0.64 8.28 13.25
C LEU A 20 0.75 8.65 13.81
N ALA A 21 1.60 9.26 12.99
CA ALA A 21 2.92 9.75 13.43
C ALA A 21 2.79 10.90 14.43
N LYS A 22 1.75 11.73 14.31
CA LYS A 22 1.45 12.78 15.29
C LYS A 22 0.95 12.15 16.61
N VAL A 23 0.04 11.18 16.52
CA VAL A 23 -0.51 10.48 17.69
C VAL A 23 0.59 9.75 18.46
N SER A 24 1.49 9.03 17.79
CA SER A 24 2.59 8.31 18.46
C SER A 24 3.50 9.26 19.24
N ARG A 25 3.71 10.47 18.74
CA ARG A 25 4.50 11.51 19.41
C ARG A 25 3.78 12.08 20.62
N GLU A 26 2.49 12.38 20.50
CA GLU A 26 1.67 12.91 21.60
C GLU A 26 1.50 11.92 22.74
N VAL A 27 1.44 10.61 22.43
CA VAL A 27 1.34 9.54 23.43
C VAL A 27 2.73 9.12 23.97
N GLY A 28 3.82 9.62 23.39
CA GLY A 28 5.19 9.28 23.80
C GLY A 28 5.60 7.83 23.46
N LYS A 29 4.99 7.23 22.44
CA LYS A 29 5.18 5.83 22.01
C LYS A 29 5.82 5.73 20.62
N GLU A 30 6.77 6.60 20.30
CA GLU A 30 7.39 6.62 18.96
C GLU A 30 8.18 5.33 18.64
N GLU A 31 8.90 4.77 19.61
CA GLU A 31 9.64 3.51 19.42
C GLU A 31 8.72 2.30 19.22
N GLU A 32 7.66 2.20 20.03
CA GLU A 32 6.62 1.19 19.86
C GLU A 32 5.95 1.34 18.49
N ALA A 33 5.77 2.60 18.04
CA ALA A 33 5.20 2.90 16.74
C ALA A 33 6.06 2.41 15.57
N ALA A 34 7.37 2.67 15.63
CA ALA A 34 8.31 2.19 14.62
C ALA A 34 8.32 0.65 14.56
N SER A 35 8.25 -0.03 15.72
CA SER A 35 8.25 -1.48 15.82
C SER A 35 7.04 -2.11 15.12
N TRP A 36 5.82 -1.67 15.45
CA TRP A 36 4.62 -2.26 14.82
C TRP A 36 4.50 -1.88 13.34
N GLN A 37 4.97 -0.68 12.93
CA GLN A 37 5.01 -0.27 11.52
C GLN A 37 5.88 -1.22 10.69
N ALA A 38 7.08 -1.52 11.17
CA ALA A 38 7.99 -2.46 10.51
C ALA A 38 7.41 -3.89 10.46
N ALA A 39 6.83 -4.35 11.57
CA ALA A 39 6.20 -5.67 11.64
C ALA A 39 5.00 -5.79 10.68
N LEU A 40 4.14 -4.77 10.63
CA LEU A 40 2.96 -4.74 9.76
C LEU A 40 3.34 -4.72 8.28
N HIS A 41 4.32 -3.89 7.89
CA HIS A 41 4.79 -3.87 6.50
C HIS A 41 5.40 -5.20 6.08
N ARG A 42 6.18 -5.82 6.98
CA ARG A 42 6.73 -7.16 6.75
C ARG A 42 5.63 -8.21 6.60
N GLU A 43 4.61 -8.19 7.45
CA GLU A 43 3.47 -9.09 7.34
C GLU A 43 2.74 -8.95 6.00
N VAL A 44 2.56 -7.72 5.49
CA VAL A 44 1.97 -7.49 4.17
C VAL A 44 2.77 -8.19 3.07
N ILE A 45 4.11 -8.06 3.08
CA ILE A 45 4.99 -8.74 2.11
C ILE A 45 4.89 -10.26 2.28
N ASP A 46 5.04 -10.75 3.52
CA ASP A 46 5.09 -12.17 3.85
C ASP A 46 3.74 -12.88 3.61
N SER A 47 2.62 -12.14 3.64
CA SER A 47 1.27 -12.70 3.46
C SER A 47 1.10 -13.40 2.11
N ALA A 48 1.62 -12.81 1.03
CA ALA A 48 1.54 -13.40 -0.31
C ALA A 48 2.30 -14.72 -0.36
N TYR A 49 3.52 -14.74 0.19
CA TYR A 49 4.35 -15.95 0.26
C TYR A 49 3.73 -17.04 1.13
N LYS A 50 3.12 -16.66 2.26
CA LYS A 50 2.39 -17.57 3.14
C LYS A 50 1.22 -18.24 2.42
N ILE A 51 0.42 -17.47 1.67
CA ILE A 51 -0.72 -18.00 0.91
C ILE A 51 -0.22 -18.95 -0.19
N ILE A 52 0.82 -18.57 -0.92
CA ILE A 52 1.43 -19.42 -1.96
C ILE A 52 1.94 -20.72 -1.35
N LYS A 53 2.60 -20.67 -0.18
CA LYS A 53 3.08 -21.87 0.50
C LYS A 53 1.95 -22.82 0.92
N LEU A 54 0.81 -22.28 1.34
CA LEU A 54 -0.32 -23.09 1.82
C LEU A 54 -1.21 -23.62 0.69
N LYS A 55 -1.53 -22.79 -0.30
CA LYS A 55 -2.52 -23.10 -1.36
C LYS A 55 -1.89 -23.35 -2.73
N GLY A 56 -0.61 -23.01 -2.91
CA GLY A 56 0.12 -23.07 -4.19
C GLY A 56 -0.06 -21.84 -5.07
N TYR A 57 -1.02 -20.95 -4.77
CA TYR A 57 -1.32 -19.76 -5.58
C TYR A 57 -2.14 -18.72 -4.81
N THR A 58 -2.23 -17.50 -5.35
CA THR A 58 -3.15 -16.45 -4.90
C THR A 58 -4.17 -16.18 -6.01
N CYS A 59 -5.46 -16.00 -5.67
CA CYS A 59 -6.50 -15.75 -6.68
C CYS A 59 -7.57 -14.76 -6.20
N TRP A 60 -8.10 -14.94 -4.99
CA TRP A 60 -9.20 -14.12 -4.49
C TRP A 60 -8.81 -12.67 -4.22
N GLY A 61 -7.69 -12.44 -3.53
CA GLY A 61 -7.22 -11.08 -3.22
C GLY A 61 -6.91 -10.27 -4.48
N ILE A 62 -6.20 -10.86 -5.44
CA ILE A 62 -5.92 -10.22 -6.73
C ILE A 62 -7.18 -10.03 -7.57
N GLY A 63 -8.10 -11.00 -7.59
CA GLY A 63 -9.37 -10.90 -8.32
C GLY A 63 -10.25 -9.74 -7.83
N LEU A 64 -10.40 -9.59 -6.51
CA LEU A 64 -11.13 -8.47 -5.91
C LEU A 64 -10.44 -7.13 -6.20
N SER A 65 -9.11 -7.10 -6.18
CA SER A 65 -8.33 -5.89 -6.47
C SER A 65 -8.54 -5.44 -7.93
N VAL A 66 -8.47 -6.36 -8.88
CA VAL A 66 -8.72 -6.10 -10.31
C VAL A 66 -10.16 -5.65 -10.55
N ALA A 67 -11.14 -6.29 -9.91
CA ALA A 67 -12.53 -5.88 -10.00
C ALA A 67 -12.76 -4.44 -9.49
N ALA A 68 -12.08 -4.04 -8.41
CA ALA A 68 -12.18 -2.68 -7.87
C ALA A 68 -11.57 -1.63 -8.82
N ILE A 69 -10.45 -1.97 -9.49
CA ILE A 69 -9.82 -1.12 -10.51
C ILE A 69 -10.73 -1.00 -11.73
N ALA A 70 -11.20 -2.12 -12.27
CA ALA A 70 -12.09 -2.16 -13.43
C ALA A 70 -13.37 -1.35 -13.18
N LYS A 71 -13.97 -1.49 -11.98
CA LYS A 71 -15.13 -0.69 -11.56
C LYS A 71 -14.82 0.81 -11.54
N GLY A 72 -13.63 1.21 -11.10
CA GLY A 72 -13.20 2.61 -11.11
C GLY A 72 -13.07 3.18 -12.52
N VAL A 73 -12.48 2.41 -13.44
CA VAL A 73 -12.31 2.77 -14.85
C VAL A 73 -13.66 2.85 -15.56
N ILE A 74 -14.47 1.78 -15.51
CA ILE A 74 -15.76 1.69 -16.23
C ILE A 74 -16.72 2.79 -15.76
N ARG A 75 -16.71 3.14 -14.48
CA ARG A 75 -17.59 4.18 -13.92
C ARG A 75 -17.00 5.58 -13.98
N ASN A 76 -15.81 5.75 -14.57
CA ASN A 76 -15.08 7.02 -14.58
C ASN A 76 -15.07 7.69 -13.19
N SER A 77 -14.76 6.92 -12.14
CA SER A 77 -15.04 7.38 -10.77
C SER A 77 -14.00 8.32 -10.19
N HIS A 78 -12.93 8.63 -10.93
CA HIS A 78 -11.80 9.48 -10.48
C HIS A 78 -11.24 9.09 -9.11
N LYS A 79 -11.22 7.78 -8.80
CA LYS A 79 -10.65 7.25 -7.56
C LYS A 79 -9.14 7.07 -7.71
N VAL A 80 -8.42 7.25 -6.61
CA VAL A 80 -6.96 7.09 -6.55
C VAL A 80 -6.61 5.63 -6.21
N TYR A 81 -5.71 5.03 -6.98
CA TYR A 81 -5.23 3.65 -6.80
C TYR A 81 -3.70 3.62 -6.92
N ALA A 82 -3.04 2.77 -6.11
CA ALA A 82 -1.60 2.52 -6.22
C ALA A 82 -1.33 1.48 -7.31
N LEU A 83 -1.03 1.93 -8.53
CA LEU A 83 -0.77 1.08 -9.70
C LEU A 83 0.62 1.33 -10.28
N SER A 84 1.17 0.34 -10.97
CA SER A 84 2.38 0.52 -11.77
C SER A 84 2.06 1.43 -12.96
N VAL A 85 2.70 2.59 -13.01
CA VAL A 85 2.56 3.58 -14.09
C VAL A 85 3.94 4.09 -14.52
N ASN A 86 4.00 4.77 -15.65
CA ASN A 86 5.23 5.46 -16.05
C ASN A 86 5.47 6.66 -15.13
N VAL A 87 6.52 6.60 -14.31
CA VAL A 87 6.90 7.65 -13.36
C VAL A 87 7.90 8.64 -13.99
N LYS A 88 8.40 8.39 -15.20
CA LYS A 88 9.28 9.34 -15.88
C LYS A 88 8.51 10.62 -16.11
N LEU A 89 8.90 11.67 -15.39
CA LEU A 89 8.41 13.01 -15.62
C LEU A 89 8.85 13.41 -17.03
N SER A 90 7.90 13.49 -17.95
CA SER A 90 8.09 14.25 -19.18
C SER A 90 8.34 15.68 -18.74
N THR A 91 9.59 16.13 -18.88
CA THR A 91 9.92 17.54 -18.77
C THR A 91 9.19 18.24 -19.91
N TYR A 92 7.97 18.70 -19.67
CA TYR A 92 7.37 19.73 -20.50
C TYR A 92 8.21 20.99 -20.25
N LYS A 93 9.15 21.25 -21.17
CA LYS A 93 9.70 22.59 -21.34
C LYS A 93 8.51 23.46 -21.78
N ALA A 94 8.04 24.29 -20.87
CA ALA A 94 7.32 25.51 -21.24
C ALA A 94 8.26 26.43 -22.02
#